data_AF-A0A6P7HE61-F1
#
_entry.id   AF-A0A6P7HE61-F1
#
_cell.length_a   1.000
_cell.length_b   1.000
_cell.length_c   1.000
_cell.angle_alpha   90.00
_cell.angle_beta   90.00
_cell.angle_gamma   90.00
#
_symmetry.space_group_name_H-M   'P 1'
#
loop_
_entity.id
_entity.type
_entity.pdbx_description
1 polymer ?
#
loop_
_entity_poly.entity_id
_entity_poly.type
_entity_poly.pdbx_seq_one_letter_code
_entity_poly.pdbx_strand_id
1 'polypeptide(L)'
;MILKYVFSYFNVKEAQMVIKYIRALQALEFLDEEDKVKPSDIGIVTPYARQVYTLKALLKGNQIEGVDVGTTETFQGREKRIIIISTVRAQKDLLLYDKLYKLGFVKNEKVSY
;
A
#
# COMPACT_ATOMS: atom_id res chain seq x y z
N MET A 1 -3.07 -33.97 -11.44
CA MET A 1 -2.01 -33.14 -10.82
C MET A 1 -1.81 -31.90 -11.70
N ILE A 2 -2.67 -30.88 -11.70
CA ILE A 2 -3.02 -29.90 -10.64
C ILE A 2 -1.78 -29.29 -9.97
N LEU A 3 -1.22 -28.26 -10.61
CA LEU A 3 -0.86 -26.94 -10.04
C LEU A 3 -0.16 -26.13 -11.14
N LYS A 4 -0.92 -25.73 -12.18
CA LYS A 4 -0.45 -24.70 -13.11
C LYS A 4 -0.49 -23.36 -12.38
N TYR A 5 0.70 -22.84 -12.08
CA TYR A 5 1.02 -21.42 -11.93
C TYR A 5 -0.07 -20.58 -11.23
N VAL A 6 0.02 -20.52 -9.90
CA VAL A 6 -0.57 -19.41 -9.13
C VAL A 6 0.06 -18.14 -9.70
N PHE A 7 -0.71 -17.37 -10.50
CA PHE A 7 -0.32 -16.10 -11.07
C PHE A 7 -0.17 -15.10 -9.94
N SER A 8 0.99 -15.20 -9.32
CA SER A 8 1.48 -14.42 -8.22
C SER A 8 1.99 -13.04 -8.69
N TYR A 9 1.50 -12.59 -9.85
CA TYR A 9 1.73 -11.26 -10.38
C TYR A 9 0.92 -10.27 -9.56
N PHE A 10 1.49 -9.89 -8.42
CA PHE A 10 1.22 -8.59 -7.86
C PHE A 10 1.30 -7.53 -8.95
N ASN A 11 0.56 -6.46 -8.76
CA ASN A 11 0.61 -5.36 -9.69
C ASN A 11 1.91 -4.58 -9.49
N VAL A 12 3.04 -5.14 -9.98
CA VAL A 12 4.37 -4.52 -9.94
C VAL A 12 4.33 -3.14 -10.56
N LYS A 13 3.48 -2.90 -11.57
CA LYS A 13 3.26 -1.58 -12.16
C LYS A 13 2.67 -0.59 -11.15
N GLU A 14 1.68 -1.01 -10.37
CA GLU A 14 1.12 -0.18 -9.30
C GLU A 14 2.12 0.05 -8.17
N ALA A 15 2.86 -0.98 -7.77
CA ALA A 15 3.91 -0.82 -6.77
C ALA A 15 5.04 0.12 -7.24
N GLN A 16 5.40 0.06 -8.53
CA GLN A 16 6.31 1.04 -9.15
C GLN A 16 5.72 2.46 -9.18
N MET A 17 4.41 2.60 -9.40
CA MET A 17 3.74 3.89 -9.30
C MET A 17 3.81 4.46 -7.88
N VAL A 18 3.67 3.62 -6.85
CA VAL A 18 3.86 4.05 -5.45
C VAL A 18 5.27 4.64 -5.26
N ILE A 19 6.31 3.99 -5.78
CA ILE A 19 7.68 4.53 -5.71
C ILE A 19 7.80 5.87 -6.43
N LYS A 20 7.17 6.02 -7.62
CA LYS A 20 7.17 7.29 -8.35
C LYS A 20 6.48 8.40 -7.55
N TYR A 21 5.36 8.12 -6.90
CA TYR A 21 4.67 9.09 -6.07
C TYR A 21 5.50 9.51 -4.86
N ILE A 22 6.15 8.56 -4.18
CA ILE A 22 7.04 8.89 -3.06
C ILE A 22 8.14 9.84 -3.52
N ARG A 23 8.81 9.54 -4.64
CA ARG A 23 9.85 10.43 -5.18
C ARG A 23 9.31 11.80 -5.57
N ALA A 24 8.14 11.87 -6.19
CA ALA A 24 7.52 13.13 -6.55
C ALA A 24 7.21 13.98 -5.32
N LEU A 25 6.72 13.37 -4.22
CA LEU A 25 6.47 14.05 -2.96
C LEU A 25 7.75 14.58 -2.30
N GLN A 26 8.84 13.80 -2.37
CA GLN A 26 10.14 14.22 -1.83
C GLN A 26 10.81 15.31 -2.67
N ALA A 27 10.49 15.41 -3.95
CA ALA A 27 11.07 16.37 -4.89
C ALA A 27 10.25 17.67 -5.01
N LEU A 28 9.29 17.93 -4.13
CA LEU A 28 8.54 19.19 -4.12
C LEU A 28 9.47 20.33 -3.65
N GLU A 29 9.95 21.13 -4.60
CA GLU A 29 10.94 22.20 -4.34
C GLU A 29 10.34 23.51 -3.82
N PHE A 30 9.01 23.68 -3.86
CA PHE A 30 8.34 24.90 -3.38
C PHE A 30 8.07 24.91 -1.87
N LEU A 31 8.52 23.88 -1.14
CA LEU A 31 8.35 23.77 0.31
C LEU A 31 9.62 24.23 1.02
N ASP A 32 9.45 24.92 2.15
CA ASP A 32 10.53 25.21 3.08
C ASP A 32 11.16 23.90 3.60
N GLU A 33 12.44 23.95 4.02
CA GLU A 33 13.17 22.75 4.48
C GLU A 33 12.44 22.00 5.61
N GLU A 34 11.74 22.72 6.48
CA GLU A 34 10.98 22.15 7.59
C GLU A 34 9.72 21.40 7.12
N ASP A 35 9.16 21.82 5.99
CA ASP A 35 7.94 21.28 5.41
C ASP A 35 8.17 20.17 4.39
N LYS A 36 9.42 19.98 3.94
CA LYS A 36 9.78 18.90 3.01
C LYS A 36 9.31 17.55 3.51
N VAL A 37 8.74 16.79 2.58
CA VAL A 37 8.19 15.46 2.89
C VAL A 37 9.32 14.49 3.18
N LYS A 38 9.38 14.00 4.41
CA LYS A 38 10.33 12.97 4.83
C LYS A 38 9.70 11.59 4.60
N PRO A 39 10.50 10.54 4.34
CA PRO A 39 9.98 9.17 4.26
C PRO A 39 9.14 8.75 5.48
N SER A 40 9.51 9.21 6.68
CA SER A 40 8.80 8.98 7.94
C SER A 40 7.38 9.53 7.97
N ASP A 41 7.08 10.51 7.12
CA ASP A 41 5.79 11.17 7.02
C ASP A 41 4.79 10.36 6.19
N ILE A 42 5.26 9.32 5.51
CA ILE A 42 4.50 8.53 4.55
C ILE A 42 4.13 7.18 5.16
N GLY A 43 2.85 6.83 5.08
CA GLY A 43 2.34 5.49 5.29
C GLY A 43 1.72 4.92 4.01
N ILE A 44 1.97 3.65 3.71
CA ILE A 44 1.33 2.92 2.62
C ILE A 44 0.41 1.85 3.20
N VAL A 45 -0.87 1.91 2.83
CA VAL A 45 -1.89 0.96 3.25
C VAL A 45 -2.36 0.13 2.07
N THR A 46 -2.41 -1.18 2.23
CA THR A 46 -2.94 -2.13 1.24
C THR A 46 -3.66 -3.27 1.95
N PRO A 47 -4.84 -3.69 1.49
CA PRO A 47 -5.57 -4.80 2.14
C PRO A 47 -4.84 -6.15 2.00
N TYR A 48 -3.91 -6.27 1.06
CA TYR A 48 -3.21 -7.53 0.78
C TYR A 48 -1.84 -7.61 1.45
N ALA A 49 -1.67 -8.52 2.41
CA ALA A 49 -0.38 -8.78 3.06
C ALA A 49 0.74 -9.09 2.05
N ARG A 50 0.38 -9.82 1.00
CA ARG A 50 1.29 -10.19 -0.08
C ARG A 50 1.84 -8.90 -0.76
N GLN A 51 1.00 -7.87 -1.00
CA GLN A 51 1.41 -6.57 -1.54
C GLN A 51 2.30 -5.78 -0.57
N VAL A 52 2.07 -5.89 0.75
CA VAL A 52 2.96 -5.31 1.77
C VAL A 52 4.39 -5.80 1.57
N TYR A 53 4.60 -7.11 1.37
CA TYR A 53 5.94 -7.65 1.13
C TYR A 53 6.57 -7.12 -0.16
N THR A 54 5.80 -7.04 -1.25
CA THR A 54 6.28 -6.49 -2.53
C THR A 54 6.69 -5.03 -2.41
N LEU A 55 5.88 -4.20 -1.75
CA LEU A 55 6.17 -2.79 -1.51
C LEU A 55 7.41 -2.62 -0.63
N LYS A 56 7.53 -3.37 0.47
CA LYS A 56 8.73 -3.34 1.33
C LYS A 56 9.99 -3.73 0.56
N ALA A 57 9.92 -4.77 -0.28
CA ALA A 57 11.05 -5.17 -1.12
C ALA A 57 11.43 -4.08 -2.14
N LEU A 58 10.45 -3.44 -2.78
CA LEU A 58 10.69 -2.36 -3.74
C LEU A 58 11.25 -1.10 -3.08
N LEU A 59 10.75 -0.71 -1.91
CA LEU A 59 11.29 0.41 -1.13
C LEU A 59 12.76 0.17 -0.79
N LYS A 60 13.08 -1.01 -0.25
CA LYS A 60 14.46 -1.43 0.03
C LYS A 60 15.33 -1.40 -1.22
N GLY A 61 14.85 -1.95 -2.33
CA GLY A 61 15.57 -1.97 -3.61
C GLY A 61 15.79 -0.57 -4.22
N ASN A 62 14.99 0.43 -3.82
CA ASN A 62 15.13 1.82 -4.24
C ASN A 62 15.79 2.72 -3.17
N GLN A 63 16.34 2.12 -2.10
CA GLN A 63 16.99 2.84 -0.99
C GLN A 63 16.08 3.87 -0.31
N ILE A 64 14.77 3.58 -0.25
CA ILE A 64 13.78 4.40 0.47
C ILE A 64 13.55 3.76 1.83
N GLU A 65 14.06 4.40 2.88
CA GLU A 65 13.95 3.94 4.27
C GLU A 65 13.05 4.87 5.08
N GLY A 66 12.30 4.32 6.04
CA GLY A 66 11.44 5.10 6.95
C GLY A 66 9.97 5.22 6.55
N VAL A 67 9.59 4.74 5.36
CA VAL A 67 8.17 4.64 4.95
C VAL A 67 7.50 3.44 5.65
N ASP A 68 6.40 3.68 6.36
CA ASP A 68 5.63 2.60 6.98
C ASP A 68 4.74 1.91 5.94
N VAL A 69 4.72 0.57 5.93
CA VAL A 69 3.86 -0.21 5.02
C VAL A 69 3.15 -1.31 5.79
N GLY A 70 1.83 -1.37 5.67
CA GLY A 70 1.01 -2.35 6.39
C GLY A 70 -0.37 -2.55 5.79
N THR A 71 -1.12 -3.49 6.39
CA THR A 71 -2.53 -3.68 6.08
C THR A 71 -3.40 -2.68 6.82
N THR A 72 -4.68 -2.61 6.45
CA THR A 72 -5.70 -1.80 7.15
C THR A 72 -5.73 -2.08 8.65
N GLU A 73 -5.62 -3.34 9.04
CA GLU A 73 -5.62 -3.77 10.44
C GLU A 73 -4.35 -3.32 11.15
N THR A 74 -3.21 -3.39 10.46
CA THR A 74 -1.90 -3.01 11.02
C THR A 74 -1.77 -1.49 11.20
N PHE A 75 -2.47 -0.72 10.37
CA PHE A 75 -2.49 0.74 10.41
C PHE A 75 -3.61 1.32 11.28
N GLN A 76 -4.47 0.49 11.87
CA GLN A 76 -5.55 0.98 12.72
C GLN A 76 -5.00 1.73 13.94
N GLY A 77 -5.44 2.97 14.12
CA GLY A 77 -4.98 3.85 15.21
C GLY A 77 -3.58 4.46 15.01
N ARG A 78 -2.97 4.27 13.84
CA ARG A 78 -1.72 4.93 13.45
C ARG A 78 -2.01 6.02 12.42
N GLU A 79 -1.42 7.18 12.61
CA GLU A 79 -1.56 8.32 11.70
C GLU A 79 -0.22 8.65 11.04
N LYS A 80 -0.31 9.17 9.81
CA LYS A 80 0.82 9.71 9.04
C LYS A 80 0.34 10.95 8.31
N ARG A 81 1.25 11.90 8.09
CA ARG A 81 0.98 13.13 7.33
C ARG A 81 0.49 12.81 5.92
N ILE A 82 1.01 11.75 5.31
CA ILE A 82 0.62 11.29 3.97
C ILE A 82 0.30 9.80 4.02
N ILE A 83 -0.89 9.43 3.54
CA ILE A 83 -1.31 8.04 3.36
C ILE A 83 -1.48 7.74 1.87
N ILE A 84 -0.75 6.74 1.37
CA ILE A 84 -0.90 6.18 0.03
C ILE A 84 -1.70 4.87 0.15
N ILE A 85 -2.84 4.78 -0.51
CA ILE A 85 -3.66 3.56 -0.54
C ILE A 85 -3.42 2.82 -1.85
N SER A 86 -2.85 1.61 -1.78
CA SER A 86 -2.66 0.72 -2.93
C SER A 86 -3.74 -0.36 -2.90
N THR A 87 -4.72 -0.25 -3.80
CA THR A 87 -5.88 -1.16 -3.84
C THR A 87 -5.67 -2.39 -4.70
N VAL A 88 -4.51 -2.55 -5.34
CA VAL A 88 -4.09 -3.70 -6.18
C VAL A 88 -5.25 -4.20 -7.03
N ARG A 89 -5.40 -3.65 -8.25
CA ARG A 89 -6.50 -3.97 -9.18
C ARG A 89 -7.10 -5.35 -8.93
N ALA A 90 -8.38 -5.38 -8.55
CA ALA A 90 -9.15 -6.59 -8.25
C ALA A 90 -9.06 -7.62 -9.38
N GLN A 91 -8.08 -8.52 -9.32
CA GLN A 91 -8.08 -9.74 -10.10
C GLN A 91 -9.29 -10.56 -9.64
N LYS A 92 -9.99 -11.27 -10.54
CA LYS A 92 -11.23 -12.00 -10.17
C LYS A 92 -11.02 -12.99 -9.00
N ASP A 93 -9.80 -13.53 -8.86
CA ASP A 93 -9.42 -14.39 -7.73
C ASP A 93 -9.24 -13.61 -6.41
N LEU A 94 -8.83 -12.34 -6.48
CA LEU A 94 -8.73 -11.41 -5.35
C LEU A 94 -10.13 -11.07 -4.80
N LEU A 95 -11.14 -10.92 -5.66
CA LEU A 95 -12.53 -10.73 -5.24
C LEU A 95 -13.08 -11.93 -4.45
N LEU A 96 -12.64 -13.15 -4.82
CA LEU A 96 -13.00 -14.36 -4.09
C LEU A 96 -12.33 -14.39 -2.72
N TYR A 97 -11.04 -14.01 -2.64
CA TYR A 97 -10.30 -13.87 -1.39
C TYR A 97 -10.90 -12.79 -0.49
N ASP A 98 -11.24 -11.61 -1.02
CA ASP A 98 -11.91 -10.53 -0.29
C ASP A 98 -13.26 -10.97 0.28
N LYS A 99 -14.01 -11.79 -0.47
CA LYS A 99 -15.29 -12.37 -0.02
C LYS A 99 -15.10 -13.44 1.05
N LEU A 100 -14.04 -14.25 0.96
CA LEU A 100 -13.73 -15.31 1.93
C LEU A 100 -13.17 -14.76 3.25
N TYR A 101 -12.32 -13.73 3.19
CA TYR A 101 -11.63 -13.15 4.35
C TYR A 101 -12.25 -11.84 4.87
N LYS A 102 -13.37 -11.39 4.29
CA LYS A 102 -14.10 -10.18 4.71
C LYS A 102 -13.19 -8.95 4.85
N LEU A 103 -12.31 -8.70 3.88
CA LEU A 103 -11.44 -7.51 3.83
C LEU A 103 -12.29 -6.27 3.47
N GLY A 104 -13.15 -5.88 4.39
CA GLY A 104 -14.25 -4.94 4.23
C GLY A 104 -13.82 -3.48 4.26
N PHE A 105 -13.06 -3.02 3.25
CA PHE A 105 -12.94 -1.58 2.98
C PHE A 105 -14.03 -1.09 2.01
N VAL A 106 -14.49 -1.94 1.09
CA VAL A 106 -15.52 -1.58 0.08
C VAL A 106 -16.94 -1.71 0.62
N LYS A 107 -17.14 -2.36 1.78
CA LYS A 107 -18.48 -2.62 2.32
C LYS A 107 -18.51 -2.69 3.84
N ASN A 108 -18.20 -1.58 4.51
CA ASN A 108 -18.56 -1.39 5.91
C ASN A 108 -19.23 -0.03 6.06
N GLU A 109 -20.56 -0.02 6.11
CA GLU A 109 -21.29 1.09 6.75
C GLU A 109 -20.96 1.03 8.24
N LYS A 110 -20.39 2.10 8.79
CA LYS A 110 -20.37 2.29 10.25
C LYS A 110 -21.82 2.36 10.72
N VAL A 111 -22.29 1.31 11.39
CA VAL A 111 -23.50 1.43 12.22
C VAL A 111 -23.09 2.23 13.45
N SER A 112 -23.47 3.50 13.47
CA SER A 112 -23.45 4.33 14.67
C SER A 112 -24.51 3.79 15.64
N TYR A 113 -24.10 3.48 16.87
CA TYR A 113 -25.04 3.39 18.02
C TYR A 113 -25.29 4.79 18.56
#